data_AF-A0A0C3E3W3-F1
#
_entry.id   AF-A0A0C3E3W3-F1
#
_cell.length_a   1.000
_cell.length_b   1.000
_cell.length_c   1.000
_cell.angle_alpha   90.00
_cell.angle_beta   90.00
_cell.angle_gamma   90.00
#
_symmetry.space_group_name_H-M   'P 1'
#
loop_
_entity.id
_entity.type
_entity.pdbx_description
1 polymer ?
#
loop_
_entity_poly.entity_id
_entity_poly.type
_entity_poly.pdbx_seq_one_letter_code
_entity_poly.pdbx_strand_id
1 'polypeptide(L)'
;MLPKPFRSGHRPRIPRPRTAFILFRCDFVHQRNMNPKEVENDHISRRAGRLWNQMTPEEKQPWVKMAEREKQRHANLYPNYKY
;
A
#
# COMPACT_ATOMS: atom_id res chain seq x y z
N MET A 1 10.69 12.13 32.77
CA MET A 1 9.57 11.24 32.41
C MET A 1 10.03 10.34 31.27
N LEU A 2 10.20 9.05 31.51
CA LEU A 2 10.59 8.10 30.45
C LEU A 2 9.35 7.73 29.62
N PRO A 3 9.44 7.69 28.28
CA PRO A 3 8.32 7.28 27.44
C PRO A 3 7.92 5.84 27.76
N LYS A 4 6.60 5.61 27.87
CA LYS A 4 6.02 4.31 28.18
C LYS A 4 6.46 3.27 27.13
N PRO A 5 6.85 2.04 27.53
CA PRO A 5 7.25 1.01 26.58
C PRO A 5 6.06 0.62 25.71
N PHE A 6 6.24 0.63 24.39
CA PHE A 6 5.27 0.06 23.47
C PHE A 6 5.14 -1.44 23.77
N ARG A 7 3.99 -1.82 24.31
CA ARG A 7 3.60 -3.23 24.46
C ARG A 7 3.36 -3.81 23.08
N SER A 8 4.14 -4.79 22.64
CA SER A 8 3.64 -6.04 22.05
C SER A 8 4.80 -6.95 21.60
N GLY A 9 4.82 -8.18 22.14
CA GLY A 9 5.77 -9.25 21.80
C GLY A 9 5.54 -9.87 20.42
N HIS A 10 5.30 -9.06 19.38
CA HIS A 10 5.22 -9.55 18.02
C HIS A 10 6.61 -9.55 17.39
N ARG A 11 7.08 -10.73 16.98
CA ARG A 11 8.21 -10.83 16.04
C ARG A 11 7.92 -9.93 14.83
N PRO A 12 8.91 -9.17 14.32
CA PRO A 12 8.70 -8.32 13.16
C PRO A 12 8.19 -9.15 11.98
N ARG A 13 6.93 -8.93 11.58
CA ARG A 13 6.31 -9.62 10.45
C ARG A 13 6.77 -8.95 9.17
N ILE A 14 7.32 -9.73 8.24
CA ILE A 14 7.66 -9.26 6.91
C ILE A 14 6.38 -8.75 6.22
N PRO A 15 6.31 -7.46 5.84
CA PRO A 15 5.12 -6.88 5.23
C PRO A 15 4.92 -7.40 3.80
N ARG A 16 3.68 -7.54 3.36
CA ARG A 16 3.38 -7.96 1.98
C ARG A 16 3.88 -6.93 0.95
N PRO A 17 4.36 -7.36 -0.23
CA PRO A 17 4.63 -6.43 -1.33
C PRO A 17 3.34 -5.73 -1.75
N ARG A 18 3.45 -4.46 -2.11
CA ARG A 18 2.29 -3.64 -2.51
C ARG A 18 1.84 -4.04 -3.91
N THR A 19 0.53 -4.20 -4.07
CA THR A 19 -0.10 -4.43 -5.38
C THR A 19 -0.30 -3.10 -6.12
N ALA A 20 -0.65 -3.18 -7.41
CA ALA A 20 -0.87 -2.00 -8.25
C ALA A 20 -1.93 -1.05 -7.68
N PHE A 21 -3.05 -1.60 -7.20
CA PHE A 21 -4.10 -0.80 -6.57
C PHE A 21 -3.64 -0.15 -5.25
N ILE A 22 -2.83 -0.84 -4.44
CA ILE A 22 -2.31 -0.27 -3.18
C ILE A 22 -1.38 0.91 -3.48
N LEU A 23 -0.53 0.79 -4.50
CA LEU A 23 0.33 1.88 -4.95
C LEU A 23 -0.49 3.08 -5.44
N PHE A 24 -1.49 2.82 -6.29
CA PHE A 24 -2.41 3.86 -6.76
C PHE A 24 -3.15 4.54 -5.60
N ARG A 25 -3.68 3.78 -4.64
CA ARG A 25 -4.39 4.34 -3.49
C ARG A 25 -3.47 5.21 -2.62
N CYS A 26 -2.23 4.78 -2.39
CA CYS A 26 -1.24 5.57 -1.66
C CYS A 26 -0.99 6.91 -2.35
N ASP A 27 -0.83 6.90 -3.66
CA ASP A 27 -0.65 8.13 -4.45
C ASP A 27 -1.91 9.00 -4.46
N PHE A 28 -3.10 8.41 -4.64
CA PHE A 28 -4.38 9.11 -4.59
C PHE A 28 -4.59 9.85 -3.25
N VAL A 29 -4.22 9.23 -2.14
CA VAL A 29 -4.25 9.85 -0.81
C VAL A 29 -3.22 10.99 -0.71
N HIS A 30 -2.00 10.76 -1.20
CA HIS A 30 -0.91 11.74 -1.16
C HIS A 30 -1.27 13.01 -1.95
N GLN A 31 -1.78 12.86 -3.17
CA GLN A 31 -2.20 13.98 -4.04
C GLN A 31 -3.29 14.86 -3.42
N ARG A 32 -4.15 14.28 -2.56
CA ARG A 32 -5.26 15.00 -1.92
C ARG A 32 -4.83 15.73 -0.64
N ASN A 33 -3.56 15.60 -0.22
CA ASN A 33 -3.03 16.09 1.05
C ASN A 33 -3.92 15.73 2.26
N MET A 34 -4.54 14.55 2.20
CA MET A 34 -5.54 14.12 3.18
C MET A 34 -4.87 13.75 4.49
N ASN A 35 -5.47 14.19 5.60
CA ASN A 35 -4.97 13.86 6.92
C ASN A 35 -5.20 12.35 7.22
N PRO A 36 -4.42 11.72 8.10
CA PRO A 36 -4.55 10.29 8.39
C PRO A 36 -5.95 9.85 8.86
N LYS A 37 -6.72 10.75 9.51
CA LYS A 37 -8.09 10.49 9.94
C LYS A 37 -9.08 10.40 8.77
N GLU A 38 -8.86 11.20 7.73
CA GLU A 38 -9.63 11.12 6.49
C GLU A 38 -9.31 9.82 5.75
N VAL A 39 -8.04 9.40 5.74
CA VAL A 39 -7.55 8.13 5.13
C VAL A 39 -8.22 6.90 5.75
N GLU A 40 -8.50 6.95 7.05
CA GLU A 40 -9.18 5.88 7.77
C GLU A 40 -10.69 5.77 7.41
N ASN A 41 -11.27 6.80 6.79
CA ASN A 41 -12.66 6.76 6.38
C ASN A 41 -12.89 5.82 5.18
N ASP A 42 -13.82 4.88 5.34
CA ASP A 42 -14.28 3.90 4.35
C ASP A 42 -14.59 4.53 2.96
N HIS A 43 -14.95 5.81 2.92
CA HIS A 43 -15.21 6.55 1.69
C HIS A 43 -13.99 6.67 0.75
N ILE A 44 -12.76 6.71 1.26
CA ILE A 44 -11.57 6.91 0.40
C ILE A 44 -11.22 5.64 -0.35
N SER A 45 -11.20 4.49 0.33
CA SER A 45 -10.94 3.21 -0.34
C SER A 45 -12.02 2.92 -1.38
N ARG A 46 -13.28 3.25 -1.08
CA ARG A 46 -14.39 3.15 -2.06
C ARG A 46 -14.20 4.10 -3.25
N ARG A 47 -13.80 5.35 -3.03
CA ARG A 47 -13.58 6.33 -4.11
C ARG A 47 -12.39 5.94 -4.99
N ALA A 48 -11.27 5.57 -4.38
CA ALA A 48 -10.10 5.06 -5.08
C ALA A 48 -10.46 3.81 -5.88
N GLY A 49 -11.22 2.88 -5.30
CA GLY A 49 -11.69 1.68 -6.00
C GLY A 49 -12.55 2.00 -7.23
N ARG A 50 -13.47 2.96 -7.13
CA ARG A 50 -14.28 3.40 -8.28
C ARG A 50 -13.43 3.98 -9.41
N LEU A 51 -12.51 4.89 -9.08
CA LEU A 51 -11.60 5.49 -10.07
C LEU A 51 -10.70 4.43 -10.71
N TRP A 52 -10.12 3.55 -9.90
CA TRP A 52 -9.31 2.44 -10.38
C TRP A 52 -10.10 1.56 -11.36
N ASN A 53 -11.35 1.23 -11.07
CA ASN A 53 -12.16 0.41 -11.97
C ASN A 53 -12.47 1.12 -13.30
N GLN A 54 -12.57 2.45 -13.29
CA GLN A 54 -12.81 3.25 -14.49
C GLN A 54 -11.56 3.48 -15.33
N MET A 55 -10.36 3.35 -14.75
CA MET A 55 -9.10 3.55 -15.49
C MET A 55 -8.92 2.50 -16.60
N THR A 56 -8.36 2.93 -17.73
CA THR A 56 -8.02 2.05 -18.84
C THR A 56 -6.82 1.16 -18.50
N PRO A 57 -6.59 0.08 -19.27
CA PRO A 57 -5.38 -0.75 -19.09
C PRO A 57 -4.09 0.07 -19.19
N GLU A 58 -4.04 1.06 -20.08
CA GLU A 58 -2.88 1.94 -20.30
C GLU A 58 -2.63 2.82 -19.06
N GLU A 59 -3.67 3.39 -18.47
CA GLU A 59 -3.58 4.18 -17.24
C GLU A 59 -3.17 3.32 -16.02
N LYS A 60 -3.56 2.04 -16.02
CA LYS A 60 -3.16 1.07 -14.98
C LYS A 60 -1.73 0.57 -15.15
N GLN A 61 -1.19 0.60 -16.36
CA GLN A 61 0.08 -0.03 -16.71
C GLN A 61 1.29 0.47 -15.88
N PRO A 62 1.44 1.78 -15.60
CA PRO A 62 2.51 2.25 -14.72
C PRO A 62 2.45 1.60 -13.33
N TRP A 63 1.25 1.46 -12.76
CA TRP A 63 1.03 0.85 -11.45
C TRP A 63 1.32 -0.65 -11.44
N VAL A 64 0.95 -1.34 -12.52
CA VAL A 64 1.27 -2.77 -12.71
C VAL A 64 2.78 -2.98 -12.78
N LYS A 65 3.50 -2.16 -13.55
CA LYS A 65 4.97 -2.21 -13.62
C LYS A 65 5.63 -1.93 -12.27
N MET A 66 5.12 -0.96 -11.52
CA MET A 66 5.63 -0.67 -10.17
C MET A 66 5.36 -1.81 -9.19
N ALA A 67 4.18 -2.43 -9.24
CA ALA A 67 3.84 -3.58 -8.40
C ALA A 67 4.73 -4.81 -8.70
N GLU A 68 5.04 -5.05 -9.98
CA GLU A 68 5.95 -6.13 -10.36
C GLU A 68 7.38 -5.86 -9.83
N ARG A 69 7.85 -4.61 -9.91
CA ARG A 69 9.14 -4.21 -9.30
C ARG A 69 9.14 -4.39 -7.77
N GLU A 70 8.05 -4.02 -7.09
CA GLU A 70 7.92 -4.23 -5.64
C GLU A 70 7.92 -5.72 -5.28
N LYS A 71 7.23 -6.55 -6.07
CA LYS A 71 7.22 -8.01 -5.92
C LYS A 71 8.61 -8.61 -6.08
N GLN A 72 9.33 -8.21 -7.14
CA GLN A 72 10.71 -8.66 -7.39
C GLN A 72 11.66 -8.22 -6.27
N ARG A 73 11.59 -6.94 -5.87
CA ARG A 73 12.37 -6.41 -4.75
C ARG A 73 12.10 -7.18 -3.45
N HIS A 74 10.83 -7.48 -3.17
CA HIS A 74 10.44 -8.24 -1.99
C HIS A 74 10.94 -9.68 -2.05
N ALA A 75 10.85 -10.35 -3.21
CA ALA A 75 11.38 -11.69 -3.38
C ALA A 75 12.91 -11.74 -3.17
N ASN A 76 13.63 -10.74 -3.68
CA ASN A 76 15.08 -10.64 -3.48
C ASN A 76 15.47 -10.37 -2.02
N LEU A 77 14.71 -9.51 -1.33
CA LEU A 77 14.96 -9.17 0.08
C LEU A 77 14.55 -10.29 1.04
N TYR A 78 13.53 -11.08 0.67
CA TYR A 78 12.98 -12.14 1.50
C TYR A 78 12.78 -13.43 0.68
N PRO A 79 13.86 -14.12 0.29
CA PRO A 79 13.81 -15.29 -0.60
C PRO A 79 13.05 -16.49 0.00
N ASN A 80 12.97 -16.57 1.33
CA ASN A 80 12.22 -17.61 2.04
C ASN A 80 10.80 -17.18 2.44
N TYR A 81 10.34 -16.01 1.98
CA TYR A 81 9.01 -15.54 2.31
C TYR A 81 7.93 -16.36 1.60
N LYS A 82 6.96 -16.82 2.39
CA LYS A 82 5.72 -17.44 1.92
C LYS A 82 4.54 -16.72 2.54
N TYR A 83 3.48 -16.52 1.75
CA TYR A 83 2.22 -15.96 2.20
C TYR A 83 1.36 -17.02 2.89
#